data_AF-A0A3B1AYZ1-F1
#
_entry.id   AF-A0A3B1AYZ1-F1
#
_cell.length_a   1.000
_cell.length_b   1.000
_cell.length_c   1.000
_cell.angle_alpha   90.00
_cell.angle_beta   90.00
_cell.angle_gamma   90.00
#
_symmetry.space_group_name_H-M   'P 1'
#
loop_
_entity.id
_entity.type
_entity.pdbx_description
1 polymer ?
#
loop_
_entity_poly.entity_id
_entity_poly.type
_entity_poly.pdbx_seq_one_letter_code
_entity_poly.pdbx_strand_id
1 'polypeptide(L)'
;MKYLKTVQVSLVSLCATGLLTACGGGGGGEATSTDDGNVSLTGSVFAAPVRSARVTISDCNGNAVTAGVTTNVDGSYTFNIPPSSLNQDLCIESDGGTFDDEATGTQGRTAGRLSAFIPGGSFASSANVHLTPGSTIVYDLVTQHSKSYADANTLFTDAFGYTPDVTQTLTDATNPNSTDEASRLAGLRAALFSQLNMDMGLLASQQFSMLAALARDLSDDVLDGQDAGGQVIVSGTATDLPADILNRYSMAMYNFRIGGNDNTGLSNDKLGSIPFARLAMTTSYKVEYIADNMMETEGKTNFILNISDHDGNAVPDLNISLMPMMYMNGMEHSTPAADVINNADGSYDATVYYLMASSMMNGMSMGYWKLDIMIGDMGGETATFYPDIMMAMGDSVKATLKGSQLDMIGNVEMGGMDMDGMTMFPENRSYYIFKEELMPMTAAEITTYTLKFFIAANENMMSYKPVFEGVRLSDGTPDVLDILSATVEISADKGVTWHAGVDNSNGLWTVMGLPLIADMQSELQVRLTINGEIKTTDGTADGDDALMLLTPGSMPMTMP
;
A
#
# COMPACT_ATOMS: atom_id res chain seq x y z
N MET A 1 -36.95 3.01 24.73
CA MET A 1 -38.04 2.16 24.22
C MET A 1 -38.00 2.20 22.69
N LYS A 2 -37.96 1.02 22.03
CA LYS A 2 -38.16 0.75 20.58
C LYS A 2 -37.07 1.34 19.64
N TYR A 3 -36.34 0.62 18.78
CA TYR A 3 -36.26 -0.79 18.36
C TYR A 3 -34.82 -1.03 17.84
N LEU A 4 -34.15 -2.11 18.25
CA LEU A 4 -33.00 -2.69 17.56
C LEU A 4 -33.49 -3.94 16.81
N LYS A 5 -33.23 -4.03 15.51
CA LYS A 5 -33.43 -5.26 14.72
C LYS A 5 -32.07 -5.78 14.27
N THR A 6 -31.65 -6.85 14.93
CA THR A 6 -30.60 -7.77 14.50
C THR A 6 -31.05 -8.47 13.22
N VAL A 7 -30.22 -8.48 12.18
CA VAL A 7 -30.43 -9.31 10.98
C VAL A 7 -29.34 -10.38 10.97
N GLN A 8 -29.73 -11.60 11.36
CA GLN A 8 -29.03 -12.83 10.99
C GLN A 8 -29.50 -13.22 9.58
N VAL A 9 -28.58 -13.42 8.64
CA VAL A 9 -28.89 -14.02 7.33
C VAL A 9 -28.50 -15.49 7.40
N SER A 10 -29.51 -16.34 7.52
CA SER A 10 -29.39 -17.79 7.40
C SER A 10 -29.41 -18.21 5.94
N LEU A 11 -28.50 -19.13 5.62
CA LEU A 11 -28.39 -19.90 4.38
C LEU A 11 -29.73 -20.57 4.00
N VAL A 12 -30.24 -20.33 2.79
CA VAL A 12 -31.38 -21.08 2.23
C VAL A 12 -30.91 -21.88 1.02
N SER A 13 -30.83 -23.19 1.23
CA SER A 13 -30.67 -24.21 0.20
C SER A 13 -31.98 -24.35 -0.59
N LEU A 14 -31.92 -24.23 -1.92
CA LEU A 14 -33.08 -24.41 -2.80
C LEU A 14 -32.88 -25.68 -3.65
N CYS A 15 -33.50 -26.78 -3.18
CA CYS A 15 -33.74 -27.97 -3.98
C CYS A 15 -34.83 -27.68 -5.01
N ALA A 16 -34.53 -27.84 -6.30
CA ALA A 16 -35.54 -27.85 -7.35
C ALA A 16 -35.53 -29.22 -8.07
N THR A 17 -36.45 -30.08 -7.66
CA THR A 17 -36.87 -31.28 -8.40
C THR A 17 -37.84 -30.87 -9.51
N GLY A 18 -37.51 -31.23 -10.75
CA GLY A 18 -38.38 -31.05 -11.91
C GLY A 18 -38.23 -32.21 -12.90
N LEU A 19 -38.92 -33.31 -12.64
CA LEU A 19 -39.13 -34.40 -13.58
C LEU A 19 -40.30 -34.05 -14.50
N LEU A 20 -40.03 -33.88 -15.80
CA LEU A 20 -41.04 -34.01 -16.84
C LEU A 20 -40.53 -34.98 -17.91
N THR A 21 -41.32 -36.02 -18.10
CA THR A 21 -41.21 -37.07 -19.10
C THR A 21 -41.52 -36.54 -20.50
N ALA A 22 -40.71 -36.89 -21.49
CA ALA A 22 -41.13 -36.99 -22.88
C ALA A 22 -40.41 -38.16 -23.57
N CYS A 23 -41.18 -39.21 -23.87
CA CYS A 23 -40.84 -40.29 -24.78
C CYS A 23 -41.34 -39.88 -26.17
N GLY A 24 -40.47 -39.95 -27.19
CA GLY A 24 -40.84 -39.72 -28.58
C GLY A 24 -39.68 -40.10 -29.49
N GLY A 25 -39.76 -41.29 -30.10
CA GLY A 25 -38.75 -41.82 -31.01
C GLY A 25 -38.89 -41.33 -32.45
N GLY A 26 -37.86 -41.60 -33.25
CA GLY A 26 -37.88 -41.47 -34.71
C GLY A 26 -36.47 -41.36 -35.28
N GLY A 27 -35.98 -42.43 -35.91
CA GLY A 27 -34.66 -42.48 -36.54
C GLY A 27 -34.58 -41.76 -37.89
N GLY A 28 -33.34 -41.44 -38.27
CA GLY A 28 -32.97 -40.90 -39.58
C GLY A 28 -31.56 -40.34 -39.49
N GLY A 29 -30.58 -41.06 -40.04
CA GLY A 29 -29.17 -40.72 -39.93
C GLY A 29 -28.76 -39.58 -40.84
N GLU A 30 -27.77 -38.82 -40.40
CA GLU A 30 -26.77 -38.15 -41.25
C GLU A 30 -25.66 -37.56 -40.35
N ALA A 31 -24.41 -37.76 -40.79
CA ALA A 31 -23.16 -37.20 -40.30
C ALA A 31 -22.92 -37.22 -38.78
N THR A 32 -22.23 -38.26 -38.31
CA THR A 32 -21.44 -38.19 -37.08
C THR A 32 -20.31 -37.17 -37.27
N SER A 33 -20.58 -35.90 -36.99
CA SER A 33 -19.53 -35.08 -36.38
C SER A 33 -19.38 -35.59 -34.95
N THR A 34 -18.29 -36.30 -34.69
CA THR A 34 -17.75 -36.39 -33.34
C THR A 34 -17.44 -34.97 -32.90
N ASP A 35 -18.43 -34.30 -32.33
CA ASP A 35 -18.19 -33.25 -31.36
C ASP A 35 -17.55 -34.00 -30.18
N ASP A 36 -16.23 -34.21 -30.27
CA ASP A 36 -15.43 -34.61 -29.13
C ASP A 36 -15.71 -33.51 -28.12
N GLY A 37 -16.54 -33.79 -27.12
CA GLY A 37 -17.02 -32.81 -26.14
C GLY A 37 -15.92 -32.17 -25.30
N ASN A 38 -14.67 -32.17 -25.76
CA ASN A 38 -13.51 -31.48 -25.24
C ASN A 38 -13.80 -30.01 -25.00
N VAL A 39 -13.28 -29.53 -23.88
CA VAL A 39 -13.32 -28.12 -23.49
C VAL A 39 -12.05 -27.45 -24.00
N SER A 40 -12.21 -26.30 -24.64
CA SER A 40 -11.07 -25.47 -25.03
C SER A 40 -10.54 -24.71 -23.82
N LEU A 41 -9.26 -24.89 -23.53
CA LEU A 41 -8.53 -24.12 -22.53
C LEU A 41 -7.51 -23.25 -23.25
N THR A 42 -7.65 -21.95 -23.11
CA THR A 42 -6.76 -20.93 -23.68
C THR A 42 -5.94 -20.29 -22.58
N GLY A 43 -4.89 -19.56 -22.93
CA GLY A 43 -4.00 -19.00 -21.94
C GLY A 43 -2.79 -18.30 -22.53
N SER A 44 -1.91 -17.81 -21.66
CA SER A 44 -0.59 -17.32 -22.03
C SER A 44 0.47 -17.64 -20.98
N VAL A 45 1.73 -17.72 -21.40
CA VAL A 45 2.90 -17.75 -20.52
C VAL A 45 3.51 -16.35 -20.48
N PHE A 46 3.62 -15.77 -19.29
CA PHE A 46 3.81 -14.33 -19.14
C PHE A 46 4.77 -13.94 -18.00
N ALA A 47 5.99 -13.56 -18.37
CA ALA A 47 6.95 -12.71 -17.64
C ALA A 47 7.58 -11.82 -18.73
N ALA A 48 6.77 -10.88 -19.23
CA ALA A 48 6.58 -10.55 -20.65
C ALA A 48 6.10 -11.76 -21.50
N PRO A 49 5.55 -11.53 -22.71
CA PRO A 49 5.15 -12.62 -23.60
C PRO A 49 6.27 -13.65 -23.84
N VAL A 50 6.11 -14.88 -23.34
CA VAL A 50 7.10 -15.94 -23.51
C VAL A 50 6.84 -16.72 -24.79
N ARG A 51 7.67 -16.51 -25.81
CA ARG A 51 7.53 -17.15 -27.13
C ARG A 51 8.21 -18.51 -27.20
N SER A 52 7.57 -19.45 -27.89
CA SER A 52 8.08 -20.80 -28.16
C SER A 52 8.37 -21.66 -26.92
N ALA A 53 7.71 -21.38 -25.79
CA ALA A 53 7.74 -22.25 -24.61
C ALA A 53 6.87 -23.48 -24.84
N ARG A 54 7.27 -24.63 -24.29
CA ARG A 54 6.45 -25.84 -24.30
C ARG A 54 5.54 -25.83 -23.07
N VAL A 55 4.24 -25.90 -23.28
CA VAL A 55 3.23 -25.94 -22.21
C VAL A 55 2.66 -27.34 -22.08
N THR A 56 2.47 -27.82 -20.86
CA THR A 56 1.86 -29.13 -20.55
C THR A 56 0.80 -29.02 -19.47
N ILE A 57 -0.23 -29.87 -19.55
CA ILE A 57 -1.27 -30.02 -18.52
C ILE A 57 -1.22 -31.44 -17.96
N SER A 58 -1.18 -31.54 -16.63
CA SER A 58 -1.19 -32.80 -15.88
C SER A 58 -2.20 -32.80 -14.73
N ASP A 59 -2.49 -33.97 -14.17
CA ASP A 59 -3.41 -34.19 -13.05
C ASP A 59 -2.82 -33.92 -11.66
N CYS A 60 -1.77 -33.09 -11.58
CA CYS A 60 -0.95 -32.82 -10.38
C CYS A 60 -0.28 -34.04 -9.71
N ASN A 61 -0.63 -35.26 -10.11
CA ASN A 61 0.08 -36.50 -9.80
C ASN A 61 1.09 -36.87 -10.91
N GLY A 62 1.25 -35.99 -11.91
CA GLY A 62 2.20 -36.12 -13.01
C GLY A 62 1.68 -36.87 -14.23
N ASN A 63 0.42 -37.31 -14.26
CA ASN A 63 -0.15 -37.90 -15.48
C ASN A 63 -0.59 -36.81 -16.44
N ALA A 64 -0.13 -36.87 -17.68
CA ALA A 64 -0.52 -35.92 -18.72
C ALA A 64 -2.02 -36.04 -19.02
N VAL A 65 -2.72 -34.91 -18.99
CA VAL A 65 -4.14 -34.80 -19.35
C VAL A 65 -4.31 -34.73 -20.87
N THR A 66 -3.36 -34.07 -21.54
CA THR A 66 -3.33 -33.92 -23.00
C THR A 66 -1.90 -33.75 -23.50
N ALA A 67 -1.69 -33.80 -24.81
CA ALA A 67 -0.38 -33.54 -25.41
C ALA A 67 0.03 -32.07 -25.22
N GLY A 68 1.30 -31.84 -24.92
CA GLY A 68 1.84 -30.48 -24.77
C GLY A 68 1.76 -29.67 -26.06
N VAL A 69 1.62 -28.35 -25.91
CA VAL A 69 1.59 -27.37 -27.01
C VAL A 69 2.74 -26.39 -26.90
N THR A 70 2.91 -25.52 -27.89
CA THR A 70 3.94 -24.49 -27.89
C THR A 70 3.30 -23.11 -27.94
N THR A 71 3.85 -22.16 -27.17
CA THR A 71 3.33 -20.78 -27.17
C THR A 71 3.63 -20.05 -28.48
N ASN A 72 2.70 -19.20 -28.87
CA ASN A 72 2.84 -18.24 -29.96
C ASN A 72 3.80 -17.10 -29.59
N VAL A 73 4.04 -16.18 -30.52
CA VAL A 73 4.94 -15.02 -30.30
C VAL A 73 4.43 -14.09 -29.19
N ASP A 74 3.11 -14.00 -29.02
CA ASP A 74 2.44 -13.26 -27.95
C ASP A 74 2.32 -14.07 -26.65
N GLY A 75 2.98 -15.23 -26.56
CA GLY A 75 2.94 -16.12 -25.41
C GLY A 75 1.65 -16.93 -25.28
N SER A 76 0.68 -16.76 -26.19
CA SER A 76 -0.61 -17.45 -26.11
C SER A 76 -0.50 -18.94 -26.45
N TYR A 77 -1.38 -19.75 -25.86
CA TYR A 77 -1.52 -21.18 -26.18
C TYR A 77 -2.99 -21.61 -26.14
N THR A 78 -3.27 -22.80 -26.67
CA THR A 78 -4.60 -23.41 -26.62
C THR A 78 -4.50 -24.92 -26.52
N PHE A 79 -5.28 -25.50 -25.61
CA PHE A 79 -5.48 -26.94 -25.45
C PHE A 79 -6.94 -27.30 -25.69
N ASN A 80 -7.14 -28.56 -26.09
CA ASN A 80 -8.43 -29.23 -25.99
C ASN A 80 -8.29 -30.31 -24.91
N ILE A 81 -9.10 -30.22 -23.86
CA ILE A 81 -9.05 -31.13 -22.70
C ILE A 81 -10.36 -31.89 -22.53
N PRO A 82 -10.34 -33.17 -22.12
CA PRO A 82 -11.57 -33.91 -21.85
C PRO A 82 -12.37 -33.29 -20.69
N PRO A 83 -13.72 -33.18 -20.76
CA PRO A 83 -14.53 -32.63 -19.67
C PRO A 83 -14.37 -33.36 -18.34
N SER A 84 -14.10 -34.67 -18.40
CA SER A 84 -13.85 -35.47 -17.20
C SER A 84 -12.67 -34.97 -16.38
N SER A 85 -11.69 -34.33 -17.03
CA SER A 85 -10.50 -33.77 -16.38
C SER A 85 -10.75 -32.42 -15.71
N LEU A 86 -11.92 -31.79 -15.87
CA LEU A 86 -12.24 -30.54 -15.20
C LEU A 86 -12.59 -30.70 -13.71
N ASN A 87 -12.95 -31.90 -13.27
CA ASN A 87 -13.34 -32.18 -11.88
C ASN A 87 -12.14 -32.51 -10.97
N GLN A 88 -10.95 -32.65 -11.54
CA GLN A 88 -9.70 -32.96 -10.83
C GLN A 88 -8.81 -31.71 -10.82
N ASP A 89 -7.86 -31.67 -9.88
CA ASP A 89 -6.85 -30.62 -9.87
C ASP A 89 -5.99 -30.71 -11.15
N LEU A 90 -5.68 -29.54 -11.72
CA LEU A 90 -4.86 -29.43 -12.92
C LEU A 90 -3.61 -28.61 -12.62
N CYS A 91 -2.49 -29.15 -13.09
CA CYS A 91 -1.18 -28.53 -13.01
C CYS A 91 -0.73 -28.19 -14.42
N ILE A 92 -0.63 -26.89 -14.71
CA ILE A 92 -0.13 -26.39 -15.99
C ILE A 92 1.27 -25.86 -15.76
N GLU A 93 2.22 -26.31 -16.59
CA GLU A 93 3.61 -25.89 -16.54
C GLU A 93 4.09 -25.50 -17.94
N SER A 94 4.98 -24.53 -17.98
CA SER A 94 5.72 -24.14 -19.18
C SER A 94 7.21 -24.42 -18.99
N ASP A 95 7.91 -24.76 -20.08
CA ASP A 95 9.36 -24.97 -20.07
C ASP A 95 9.99 -24.41 -21.35
N GLY A 96 11.17 -23.79 -21.19
CA GLY A 96 11.93 -23.16 -22.26
C GLY A 96 11.26 -21.94 -22.89
N GLY A 97 11.61 -21.67 -24.15
CA GLY A 97 11.19 -20.46 -24.86
C GLY A 97 12.08 -19.25 -24.58
N THR A 98 11.65 -18.09 -25.05
CA THR A 98 12.35 -16.81 -24.80
C THR A 98 11.38 -15.70 -24.45
N PHE A 99 11.88 -14.68 -23.75
CA PHE A 99 11.12 -13.47 -23.42
C PHE A 99 12.02 -12.23 -23.57
N ASP A 100 11.39 -11.07 -23.59
CA ASP A 100 12.07 -9.78 -23.58
C ASP A 100 11.86 -9.18 -22.17
N ASP A 101 12.95 -8.95 -21.45
CA ASP A 101 12.90 -8.61 -20.03
C ASP A 101 12.40 -7.17 -19.80
N GLU A 102 11.32 -7.01 -19.05
CA GLU A 102 10.61 -5.74 -18.85
C GLU A 102 11.45 -4.72 -18.07
N ALA A 103 12.25 -5.15 -17.10
CA ALA A 103 13.05 -4.26 -16.26
C ALA A 103 14.32 -3.76 -16.93
N THR A 104 15.05 -4.64 -17.62
CA THR A 104 16.33 -4.29 -18.26
C THR A 104 16.20 -3.92 -19.74
N GLY A 105 15.06 -4.19 -20.37
CA GLY A 105 14.85 -4.09 -21.82
C GLY A 105 15.63 -5.13 -22.63
N THR A 106 16.25 -6.12 -21.97
CA THR A 106 17.10 -7.09 -22.65
C THR A 106 16.27 -8.13 -23.40
N GLN A 107 16.44 -8.19 -24.72
CA GLN A 107 15.67 -9.09 -25.57
C GLN A 107 16.20 -10.52 -25.63
N GLY A 108 15.30 -11.46 -25.94
CA GLY A 108 15.60 -12.85 -26.29
C GLY A 108 16.26 -13.65 -25.18
N ARG A 109 15.91 -13.37 -23.93
CA ARG A 109 16.41 -14.11 -22.76
C ARG A 109 15.73 -15.46 -22.69
N THR A 110 16.46 -16.49 -22.26
CA THR A 110 15.89 -17.83 -22.05
C THR A 110 14.87 -17.78 -20.92
N ALA A 111 13.65 -18.24 -21.19
CA ALA A 111 12.64 -18.40 -20.17
C ALA A 111 12.85 -19.72 -19.41
N GLY A 112 12.61 -19.67 -18.11
CA GLY A 112 12.52 -20.85 -17.24
C GLY A 112 11.06 -21.29 -17.08
N ARG A 113 10.81 -22.05 -16.02
CA ARG A 113 9.47 -22.57 -15.73
C ARG A 113 8.55 -21.49 -15.17
N LEU A 114 7.37 -21.35 -15.77
CA LEU A 114 6.19 -20.73 -15.14
C LEU A 114 5.08 -21.76 -15.03
N SER A 115 4.31 -21.69 -13.95
CA SER A 115 3.33 -22.70 -13.56
C SER A 115 2.04 -22.08 -13.02
N ALA A 116 0.95 -22.86 -13.07
CA ALA A 116 -0.34 -22.51 -12.48
C ALA A 116 -1.05 -23.76 -11.95
N PHE A 117 -1.64 -23.63 -10.76
CA PHE A 117 -2.47 -24.65 -10.14
C PHE A 117 -3.95 -24.26 -10.30
N ILE A 118 -4.77 -25.21 -10.73
CA ILE A 118 -6.22 -25.02 -10.89
C ILE A 118 -6.93 -26.06 -10.02
N PRO A 119 -7.70 -25.65 -9.00
CA PRO A 119 -8.48 -26.59 -8.22
C PRO A 119 -9.54 -27.30 -9.06
N GLY A 120 -9.78 -28.57 -8.79
CA GLY A 120 -10.81 -29.36 -9.47
C GLY A 120 -12.21 -28.75 -9.31
N GLY A 121 -12.95 -28.72 -10.41
CA GLY A 121 -14.29 -28.15 -10.46
C GLY A 121 -14.34 -26.62 -10.55
N SER A 122 -13.20 -25.93 -10.67
CA SER A 122 -13.15 -24.46 -10.78
C SER A 122 -13.71 -23.93 -12.10
N PHE A 123 -13.73 -24.76 -13.16
CA PHE A 123 -14.22 -24.39 -14.48
C PHE A 123 -15.36 -25.31 -14.93
N ALA A 124 -16.44 -24.70 -15.45
CA ALA A 124 -17.60 -25.43 -15.97
C ALA A 124 -17.69 -25.43 -17.51
N SER A 125 -16.89 -24.60 -18.19
CA SER A 125 -16.83 -24.49 -19.67
C SER A 125 -15.47 -23.90 -20.09
N SER A 126 -15.33 -23.39 -21.32
CA SER A 126 -14.06 -22.83 -21.83
C SER A 126 -13.36 -21.96 -20.77
N ALA A 127 -12.08 -22.25 -20.54
CA ALA A 127 -11.29 -21.60 -19.50
C ALA A 127 -10.15 -20.79 -20.11
N ASN A 128 -9.80 -19.69 -19.45
CA ASN A 128 -8.59 -18.94 -19.74
C ASN A 128 -7.67 -19.04 -18.52
N VAL A 129 -6.42 -19.48 -18.74
CA VAL A 129 -5.45 -19.71 -17.67
C VAL A 129 -4.11 -19.11 -18.08
N HIS A 130 -3.59 -18.19 -17.29
CA HIS A 130 -2.34 -17.50 -17.54
C HIS A 130 -1.28 -17.95 -16.53
N LEU A 131 -0.11 -18.34 -17.03
CA LEU A 131 1.05 -18.69 -16.21
C LEU A 131 1.90 -17.44 -16.02
N THR A 132 2.01 -17.00 -14.78
CA THR A 132 2.65 -15.74 -14.36
C THR A 132 3.62 -16.00 -13.20
N PRO A 133 4.50 -15.05 -12.86
CA PRO A 133 5.29 -15.11 -11.64
C PRO A 133 4.45 -15.44 -10.39
N GLY A 134 3.34 -14.73 -10.20
CA GLY A 134 2.48 -14.93 -9.03
C GLY A 134 1.81 -16.30 -9.00
N SER A 135 1.29 -16.78 -10.13
CA SER A 135 0.70 -18.13 -10.20
C SER A 135 1.74 -19.23 -9.98
N THR A 136 3.01 -18.97 -10.36
CA THR A 136 4.12 -19.91 -10.17
C THR A 136 4.48 -20.04 -8.70
N ILE A 137 4.54 -18.93 -7.95
CA ILE A 137 4.78 -18.96 -6.51
C ILE A 137 3.66 -19.72 -5.79
N VAL A 138 2.39 -19.45 -6.11
CA VAL A 138 1.25 -20.19 -5.54
C VAL A 138 1.30 -21.67 -5.91
N TYR A 139 1.64 -22.00 -7.16
CA TYR A 139 1.81 -23.38 -7.60
C TYR A 139 2.89 -24.11 -6.80
N ASP A 140 4.06 -23.48 -6.59
CA ASP A 140 5.17 -24.08 -5.86
C ASP A 140 4.83 -24.25 -4.36
N LEU A 141 4.15 -23.29 -3.75
CA LEU A 141 3.64 -23.41 -2.38
C LEU A 141 2.73 -24.65 -2.21
N VAL A 142 1.83 -24.87 -3.18
CA VAL A 142 0.90 -26.01 -3.15
C VAL A 142 1.62 -27.33 -3.41
N THR A 143 2.41 -27.39 -4.47
CA THR A 143 2.93 -28.67 -5.00
C THR A 143 4.27 -29.08 -4.41
N GLN A 144 5.08 -28.14 -3.94
CA GLN A 144 6.42 -28.39 -3.40
C GLN A 144 6.50 -28.18 -1.89
N HIS A 145 5.68 -27.27 -1.35
CA HIS A 145 5.71 -26.90 0.07
C HIS A 145 4.47 -27.32 0.86
N SER A 146 3.62 -28.16 0.27
CA SER A 146 2.46 -28.79 0.93
C SER A 146 1.45 -27.80 1.55
N LYS A 147 1.37 -26.56 1.05
CA LYS A 147 0.32 -25.61 1.43
C LYS A 147 -0.98 -25.99 0.74
N SER A 148 -2.13 -25.71 1.37
CA SER A 148 -3.39 -25.76 0.65
C SER A 148 -3.47 -24.61 -0.36
N TYR A 149 -4.29 -24.73 -1.41
CA TYR A 149 -4.47 -23.65 -2.38
C TYR A 149 -5.00 -22.36 -1.73
N ALA A 150 -5.86 -22.48 -0.71
CA ALA A 150 -6.36 -21.34 0.04
C ALA A 150 -5.24 -20.66 0.84
N ASP A 151 -4.45 -21.44 1.58
CA ASP A 151 -3.35 -20.90 2.39
C ASP A 151 -2.27 -20.28 1.51
N ALA A 152 -1.92 -20.91 0.39
CA ALA A 152 -0.95 -20.38 -0.57
C ALA A 152 -1.38 -19.02 -1.14
N ASN A 153 -2.67 -18.84 -1.44
CA ASN A 153 -3.19 -17.55 -1.88
C ASN A 153 -3.18 -16.49 -0.77
N THR A 154 -3.50 -16.88 0.47
CA THR A 154 -3.41 -15.98 1.63
C THR A 154 -1.97 -15.53 1.84
N LEU A 155 -1.01 -16.45 1.93
CA LEU A 155 0.41 -16.16 2.09
C LEU A 155 0.94 -15.25 0.97
N PHE A 156 0.57 -15.55 -0.28
CA PHE A 156 0.94 -14.68 -1.40
C PHE A 156 0.30 -13.29 -1.26
N THR A 157 -0.97 -13.21 -0.90
CA THR A 157 -1.70 -11.92 -0.80
C THR A 157 -1.11 -11.06 0.32
N ASP A 158 -0.78 -11.66 1.46
CA ASP A 158 -0.17 -10.98 2.59
C ASP A 158 1.22 -10.44 2.24
N ALA A 159 2.00 -11.19 1.45
CA ALA A 159 3.33 -10.78 1.03
C ALA A 159 3.32 -9.75 -0.13
N PHE A 160 2.48 -9.93 -1.15
CA PHE A 160 2.58 -9.14 -2.38
C PHE A 160 1.44 -8.15 -2.57
N GLY A 161 0.45 -8.11 -1.67
CA GLY A 161 -0.63 -7.12 -1.63
C GLY A 161 -1.75 -7.36 -2.64
N TYR A 162 -1.77 -8.54 -3.28
CA TYR A 162 -2.83 -8.95 -4.21
C TYR A 162 -2.94 -10.48 -4.31
N THR A 163 -4.11 -10.97 -4.68
CA THR A 163 -4.31 -12.41 -4.99
C THR A 163 -4.05 -12.67 -6.47
N PRO A 164 -3.22 -13.67 -6.84
CA PRO A 164 -3.01 -14.03 -8.24
C PRO A 164 -4.30 -14.54 -8.88
N ASP A 165 -4.71 -13.92 -9.98
CA ASP A 165 -5.84 -14.37 -10.78
C ASP A 165 -5.34 -14.98 -12.08
N VAL A 166 -5.39 -16.31 -12.17
CA VAL A 166 -4.97 -17.04 -13.36
C VAL A 166 -5.90 -16.81 -14.55
N THR A 167 -7.10 -16.26 -14.35
CA THR A 167 -8.08 -16.02 -15.43
C THR A 167 -7.99 -14.62 -16.03
N GLN A 168 -7.31 -13.71 -15.35
CA GLN A 168 -7.12 -12.33 -15.78
C GLN A 168 -6.10 -12.27 -16.92
N THR A 169 -6.52 -11.75 -18.08
CA THR A 169 -5.62 -11.49 -19.21
C THR A 169 -4.58 -10.46 -18.84
N LEU A 170 -3.38 -10.56 -19.42
CA LEU A 170 -2.26 -9.65 -19.16
C LEU A 170 -1.84 -8.92 -20.44
N THR A 171 -1.22 -7.76 -20.25
CA THR A 171 -0.49 -7.06 -21.31
C THR A 171 0.88 -6.64 -20.80
N ASP A 172 1.85 -6.50 -21.69
CA ASP A 172 3.21 -6.05 -21.35
C ASP A 172 3.14 -4.64 -20.75
N ALA A 173 3.76 -4.44 -19.58
CA ALA A 173 3.73 -3.16 -18.87
C ALA A 173 4.57 -2.09 -19.59
N THR A 174 5.59 -2.50 -20.35
CA THR A 174 6.48 -1.61 -21.12
C THR A 174 5.90 -1.25 -22.48
N ASN A 175 4.95 -2.05 -23.00
CA ASN A 175 4.29 -1.81 -24.27
C ASN A 175 2.85 -2.36 -24.26
N PRO A 176 1.93 -1.72 -23.52
CA PRO A 176 0.59 -2.25 -23.34
C PRO A 176 -0.21 -2.24 -24.64
N ASN A 177 -0.85 -3.36 -24.96
CA ASN A 177 -1.72 -3.53 -26.13
C ASN A 177 -3.21 -3.66 -25.76
N SER A 178 -3.55 -3.57 -24.47
CA SER A 178 -4.91 -3.61 -23.95
C SER A 178 -5.31 -2.29 -23.31
N THR A 179 -6.55 -1.86 -23.53
CA THR A 179 -7.14 -0.69 -22.83
C THR A 179 -7.76 -1.07 -21.49
N ASP A 180 -7.93 -2.36 -21.21
CA ASP A 180 -8.49 -2.85 -19.96
C ASP A 180 -7.55 -2.54 -18.79
N GLU A 181 -8.07 -1.88 -17.75
CA GLU A 181 -7.28 -1.52 -16.55
C GLU A 181 -6.81 -2.76 -15.80
N ALA A 182 -7.67 -3.77 -15.66
CA ALA A 182 -7.32 -5.00 -14.94
C ALA A 182 -6.19 -5.76 -15.66
N SER A 183 -6.23 -5.82 -17.00
CA SER A 183 -5.17 -6.46 -17.79
C SER A 183 -3.83 -5.73 -17.69
N ARG A 184 -3.86 -4.39 -17.68
CA ARG A 184 -2.66 -3.57 -17.50
C ARG A 184 -2.07 -3.72 -16.10
N LEU A 185 -2.92 -3.78 -15.08
CA LEU A 185 -2.49 -3.99 -13.70
C LEU A 185 -1.89 -5.38 -13.47
N ALA A 186 -2.50 -6.41 -14.06
CA ALA A 186 -1.96 -7.77 -14.03
C ALA A 186 -0.58 -7.85 -14.72
N GLY A 187 -0.44 -7.18 -15.86
CA GLY A 187 0.83 -7.00 -16.56
C GLY A 187 1.90 -6.33 -15.70
N LEU A 188 1.56 -5.18 -15.10
CA LEU A 188 2.46 -4.45 -14.19
C LEU A 188 2.94 -5.35 -13.04
N ARG A 189 2.02 -6.05 -12.38
CA ARG A 189 2.35 -6.96 -11.27
C ARG A 189 3.30 -8.09 -11.69
N ALA A 190 3.16 -8.62 -12.92
CA ALA A 190 4.11 -9.59 -13.44
C ALA A 190 5.51 -8.96 -13.67
N ALA A 191 5.56 -7.75 -14.24
CA ALA A 191 6.80 -7.01 -14.49
C ALA A 191 7.56 -6.65 -13.20
N LEU A 192 6.87 -6.49 -12.06
CA LEU A 192 7.51 -6.21 -10.77
C LEU A 192 8.51 -7.30 -10.36
N PHE A 193 8.29 -8.56 -10.76
CA PHE A 193 9.25 -9.63 -10.48
C PHE A 193 10.51 -9.53 -11.36
N SER A 194 10.38 -9.03 -12.60
CA SER A 194 11.55 -8.69 -13.43
C SER A 194 12.34 -7.53 -12.80
N GLN A 195 11.63 -6.51 -12.30
CA GLN A 195 12.28 -5.38 -11.61
C GLN A 195 12.95 -5.82 -10.31
N LEU A 196 12.28 -6.62 -9.48
CA LEU A 196 12.87 -7.18 -8.26
C LEU A 196 14.14 -7.98 -8.57
N ASN A 197 14.09 -8.82 -9.61
CA ASN A 197 15.26 -9.59 -10.05
C ASN A 197 16.43 -8.67 -10.45
N MET A 198 16.16 -7.58 -11.16
CA MET A 198 17.18 -6.57 -11.50
C MET A 198 17.72 -5.85 -10.24
N ASP A 199 16.85 -5.46 -9.31
CA ASP A 199 17.21 -4.76 -8.07
C ASP A 199 18.07 -5.64 -7.15
N MET A 200 17.94 -6.96 -7.25
CA MET A 200 18.80 -7.95 -6.59
C MET A 200 20.13 -8.20 -7.31
N GLY A 201 20.38 -7.55 -8.45
CA GLY A 201 21.58 -7.72 -9.26
C GLY A 201 21.65 -9.06 -10.01
N LEU A 202 20.51 -9.74 -10.20
CA LEU A 202 20.43 -11.00 -10.92
C LEU A 202 20.31 -10.78 -12.43
N LEU A 203 20.73 -11.77 -13.21
CA LEU A 203 20.50 -11.80 -14.65
C LEU A 203 19.03 -12.04 -14.93
N ALA A 204 18.49 -11.48 -16.02
CA ALA A 204 17.08 -11.65 -16.40
C ALA A 204 16.62 -13.13 -16.45
N SER A 205 17.48 -14.06 -16.92
CA SER A 205 17.12 -15.50 -16.95
C SER A 205 17.04 -16.16 -15.57
N GLN A 206 17.58 -15.52 -14.53
CA GLN A 206 17.56 -16.03 -13.16
C GLN A 206 16.25 -15.70 -12.43
N GLN A 207 15.35 -14.88 -13.02
CA GLN A 207 14.07 -14.54 -12.40
C GLN A 207 13.27 -15.79 -12.03
N PHE A 208 13.29 -16.84 -12.85
CA PHE A 208 12.52 -18.07 -12.59
C PHE A 208 13.08 -18.86 -11.40
N SER A 209 14.39 -18.78 -11.15
CA SER A 209 15.01 -19.34 -9.95
C SER A 209 14.71 -18.48 -8.73
N MET A 210 14.58 -17.16 -8.89
CA MET A 210 14.13 -16.25 -7.84
C MET A 210 12.69 -16.56 -7.43
N LEU A 211 11.78 -16.84 -8.37
CA LEU A 211 10.40 -17.23 -8.04
C LEU A 211 10.33 -18.48 -7.16
N ALA A 212 11.12 -19.50 -7.48
CA ALA A 212 11.22 -20.71 -6.66
C ALA A 212 11.81 -20.43 -5.27
N ALA A 213 12.77 -19.50 -5.18
CA ALA A 213 13.32 -19.06 -3.90
C ALA A 213 12.27 -18.31 -3.06
N LEU A 214 11.48 -17.42 -3.65
CA LEU A 214 10.40 -16.70 -2.96
C LEU A 214 9.31 -17.65 -2.44
N ALA A 215 8.94 -18.67 -3.21
CA ALA A 215 7.99 -19.70 -2.75
C ALA A 215 8.55 -20.54 -1.60
N ARG A 216 9.87 -20.78 -1.60
CA ARG A 216 10.57 -21.50 -0.54
C ARG A 216 10.67 -20.70 0.75
N ASP A 217 10.98 -19.41 0.65
CA ASP A 217 10.96 -18.44 1.75
C ASP A 217 9.57 -18.44 2.40
N LEU A 218 8.53 -18.15 1.61
CA LEU A 218 7.11 -18.20 2.03
C LEU A 218 6.61 -19.55 2.57
N SER A 219 7.38 -20.62 2.46
CA SER A 219 6.95 -21.94 2.93
C SER A 219 6.83 -22.04 4.44
N ASP A 220 7.51 -21.16 5.20
CA ASP A 220 7.42 -21.06 6.65
C ASP A 220 6.48 -19.95 7.15
N ASP A 221 5.62 -19.46 6.25
CA ASP A 221 4.57 -18.46 6.48
C ASP A 221 5.04 -16.99 6.55
N VAL A 222 6.32 -16.70 6.30
CA VAL A 222 6.89 -15.35 6.26
C VAL A 222 7.73 -15.14 5.00
N LEU A 223 7.90 -13.89 4.54
CA LEU A 223 8.82 -13.54 3.46
C LEU A 223 9.95 -12.69 4.04
N ASP A 224 10.95 -13.35 4.63
CA ASP A 224 12.07 -12.72 5.35
C ASP A 224 13.44 -13.22 4.90
N GLY A 225 13.50 -13.85 3.72
CA GLY A 225 14.72 -14.40 3.14
C GLY A 225 15.15 -15.73 3.74
N GLN A 226 14.39 -16.30 4.68
CA GLN A 226 14.71 -17.57 5.33
C GLN A 226 13.60 -18.59 5.10
N ASP A 227 13.95 -19.87 5.22
CA ASP A 227 12.98 -20.93 5.41
C ASP A 227 13.22 -21.60 6.77
N ALA A 228 12.44 -22.64 7.07
CA ALA A 228 12.65 -23.45 8.28
C ALA A 228 14.07 -24.07 8.42
N GLY A 229 14.85 -24.11 7.34
CA GLY A 229 16.25 -24.57 7.29
C GLY A 229 17.29 -23.44 7.33
N GLY A 230 16.88 -22.17 7.34
CA GLY A 230 17.72 -20.97 7.39
C GLY A 230 17.72 -20.18 6.09
N GLN A 231 18.79 -19.42 5.85
CA GLN A 231 18.94 -18.53 4.70
C GLN A 231 18.62 -19.20 3.35
N VAL A 232 17.69 -18.62 2.59
CA VAL A 232 17.33 -19.09 1.25
C VAL A 232 18.29 -18.48 0.22
N ILE A 233 18.75 -19.31 -0.71
CA ILE A 233 19.66 -18.92 -1.81
C ILE A 233 18.92 -19.08 -3.14
N VAL A 234 19.06 -18.10 -4.02
CA VAL A 234 18.55 -18.20 -5.39
C VAL A 234 19.35 -19.27 -6.14
N SER A 235 18.68 -20.37 -6.49
CA SER A 235 19.32 -21.54 -7.09
C SER A 235 20.08 -21.21 -8.37
N GLY A 236 21.29 -21.78 -8.53
CA GLY A 236 22.16 -21.48 -9.66
C GLY A 236 22.92 -20.16 -9.54
N THR A 237 22.87 -19.51 -8.38
CA THR A 237 23.57 -18.27 -8.05
C THR A 237 24.29 -18.39 -6.70
N ALA A 238 25.02 -17.34 -6.31
CA ALA A 238 25.54 -17.17 -4.95
C ALA A 238 24.78 -16.06 -4.20
N THR A 239 23.61 -15.67 -4.68
CA THR A 239 22.80 -14.57 -4.15
C THR A 239 21.81 -15.11 -3.15
N ASP A 240 21.93 -14.66 -1.90
CA ASP A 240 20.97 -14.92 -0.83
C ASP A 240 19.72 -14.06 -1.05
N LEU A 241 18.54 -14.58 -0.67
CA LEU A 241 17.35 -13.74 -0.53
C LEU A 241 17.56 -12.83 0.69
N PRO A 242 17.61 -11.51 0.50
CA PRO A 242 17.92 -10.60 1.59
C PRO A 242 16.79 -10.57 2.62
N ALA A 243 17.12 -10.26 3.88
CA ALA A 243 16.14 -10.25 4.97
C ALA A 243 14.98 -9.26 4.77
N ASP A 244 15.20 -8.23 3.95
CA ASP A 244 14.21 -7.21 3.57
C ASP A 244 13.57 -7.48 2.19
N ILE A 245 13.55 -8.73 1.71
CA ILE A 245 13.03 -9.08 0.38
C ILE A 245 11.59 -8.57 0.12
N LEU A 246 10.75 -8.56 1.16
CA LEU A 246 9.41 -7.97 1.11
C LEU A 246 9.46 -6.47 0.81
N ASN A 247 10.37 -5.74 1.46
CA ASN A 247 10.57 -4.30 1.22
C ASN A 247 11.09 -4.04 -0.19
N ARG A 248 12.02 -4.86 -0.67
CA ARG A 248 12.55 -4.77 -2.03
C ARG A 248 11.48 -5.00 -3.08
N TYR A 249 10.54 -5.90 -2.85
CA TYR A 249 9.39 -6.06 -3.75
C TYR A 249 8.54 -4.77 -3.80
N SER A 250 8.25 -4.15 -2.66
CA SER A 250 7.53 -2.87 -2.60
C SER A 250 8.29 -1.75 -3.31
N MET A 251 9.62 -1.69 -3.14
CA MET A 251 10.50 -0.75 -3.85
C MET A 251 10.56 -1.03 -5.36
N ALA A 252 10.48 -2.28 -5.79
CA ALA A 252 10.48 -2.64 -7.21
C ALA A 252 9.33 -1.96 -7.94
N MET A 253 8.15 -1.80 -7.31
CA MET A 253 7.06 -1.05 -7.92
C MET A 253 7.44 0.41 -8.18
N TYR A 254 8.03 1.09 -7.20
CA TYR A 254 8.50 2.46 -7.37
C TYR A 254 9.59 2.54 -8.44
N ASN A 255 10.61 1.70 -8.35
CA ASN A 255 11.76 1.67 -9.27
C ASN A 255 11.33 1.42 -10.72
N PHE A 256 10.38 0.52 -10.96
CA PHE A 256 9.86 0.24 -12.30
C PHE A 256 9.20 1.49 -12.92
N ARG A 257 8.46 2.26 -12.11
CA ARG A 257 7.80 3.50 -12.56
C ARG A 257 8.81 4.61 -12.79
N ILE A 258 9.66 4.92 -11.81
CA ILE A 258 10.62 6.02 -11.92
C ILE A 258 11.74 5.75 -12.94
N GLY A 259 12.01 4.48 -13.23
CA GLY A 259 12.93 4.05 -14.29
C GLY A 259 12.40 4.28 -15.71
N GLY A 260 11.12 4.64 -15.85
CA GLY A 260 10.47 4.86 -17.15
C GLY A 260 10.05 3.57 -17.87
N ASN A 261 10.01 2.43 -17.17
CA ASN A 261 9.60 1.14 -17.74
C ASN A 261 8.07 0.96 -17.69
N ASP A 262 7.37 1.65 -16.78
CA ASP A 262 5.91 1.61 -16.71
C ASP A 262 5.24 2.49 -17.77
N ASN A 263 4.76 1.85 -18.84
CA ASN A 263 3.97 2.50 -19.90
C ASN A 263 2.48 2.14 -19.81
N THR A 264 2.01 1.55 -18.71
CA THR A 264 0.61 1.12 -18.56
C THR A 264 -0.38 2.28 -18.59
N GLY A 265 0.07 3.50 -18.23
CA GLY A 265 -0.80 4.66 -18.07
C GLY A 265 -1.77 4.53 -16.88
N LEU A 266 -1.54 3.59 -15.96
CA LEU A 266 -2.29 3.49 -14.71
C LEU A 266 -1.87 4.62 -13.77
N SER A 267 -2.82 5.37 -13.24
CA SER A 267 -2.55 6.35 -12.18
C SER A 267 -2.24 5.66 -10.84
N ASN A 268 -1.65 6.38 -9.88
CA ASN A 268 -1.20 5.79 -8.61
C ASN A 268 -2.34 5.17 -7.78
N ASP A 269 -3.56 5.70 -7.87
CA ASP A 269 -4.78 5.15 -7.25
C ASP A 269 -5.25 3.82 -7.86
N LYS A 270 -4.69 3.43 -9.01
CA LYS A 270 -5.03 2.19 -9.73
C LYS A 270 -4.08 1.03 -9.44
N LEU A 271 -3.03 1.26 -8.66
CA LEU A 271 -2.05 0.22 -8.32
C LEU A 271 -2.56 -0.75 -7.25
N GLY A 272 -3.52 -0.30 -6.44
CA GLY A 272 -3.93 -0.98 -5.21
C GLY A 272 -2.97 -0.71 -4.06
N SER A 273 -3.05 -1.51 -3.00
CA SER A 273 -2.18 -1.39 -1.85
C SER A 273 -0.78 -1.92 -2.15
N ILE A 274 0.24 -1.18 -1.73
CA ILE A 274 1.63 -1.65 -1.70
C ILE A 274 1.82 -2.43 -0.40
N PRO A 275 2.47 -3.60 -0.41
CA PRO A 275 2.81 -4.32 0.82
C PRO A 275 3.63 -3.44 1.76
N PHE A 276 3.16 -3.32 3.00
CA PHE A 276 3.87 -2.57 4.02
C PHE A 276 4.89 -3.46 4.74
N ALA A 277 6.08 -3.58 4.15
CA ALA A 277 7.22 -4.23 4.78
C ALA A 277 7.73 -3.39 5.96
N ARG A 278 8.02 -4.02 7.10
CA ARG A 278 8.49 -3.34 8.32
C ARG A 278 10.00 -3.43 8.56
N LEU A 279 10.73 -4.02 7.63
CA LEU A 279 12.18 -4.17 7.69
C LEU A 279 12.78 -3.64 6.39
N ALA A 280 13.79 -2.78 6.48
CA ALA A 280 14.58 -2.31 5.35
C ALA A 280 16.08 -2.47 5.65
N MET A 281 16.84 -2.90 4.66
CA MET A 281 18.30 -2.95 4.73
C MET A 281 18.89 -1.80 3.92
N THR A 282 19.77 -1.04 4.55
CA THR A 282 20.57 0.01 3.91
C THR A 282 21.98 -0.52 3.63
N THR A 283 22.94 0.35 3.32
CA THR A 283 24.33 -0.07 3.13
C THR A 283 24.96 -0.50 4.46
N SER A 284 24.63 0.20 5.54
CA SER A 284 25.24 0.01 6.85
C SER A 284 24.28 -0.46 7.94
N TYR A 285 22.97 -0.24 7.75
CA TYR A 285 21.98 -0.43 8.81
C TYR A 285 20.84 -1.34 8.42
N LYS A 286 20.40 -2.10 9.43
CA LYS A 286 19.09 -2.73 9.49
C LYS A 286 18.12 -1.76 10.17
N VAL A 287 17.02 -1.43 9.51
CA VAL A 287 16.01 -0.48 10.00
C VAL A 287 14.68 -1.20 10.15
N GLU A 288 14.18 -1.31 11.38
CA GLU A 288 12.90 -1.92 11.70
C GLU A 288 11.88 -0.85 12.10
N TYR A 289 10.74 -0.85 11.41
CA TYR A 289 9.57 -0.03 11.74
C TYR A 289 8.64 -0.80 12.70
N ILE A 290 8.38 -0.22 13.87
CA ILE A 290 7.54 -0.82 14.91
C ILE A 290 6.33 0.09 15.15
N ALA A 291 5.17 -0.34 14.65
CA ALA A 291 3.89 0.34 14.87
C ALA A 291 3.44 0.23 16.34
N ASP A 292 2.73 1.25 16.84
CA ASP A 292 2.17 1.30 18.20
C ASP A 292 0.88 0.46 18.38
N ASN A 293 0.91 -0.82 17.95
CA ASN A 293 -0.19 -1.81 18.04
C ASN A 293 -1.55 -1.43 17.38
N MET A 294 -1.68 -0.24 16.80
CA MET A 294 -2.84 0.17 16.01
C MET A 294 -2.44 0.34 14.54
N MET A 295 -3.38 0.08 13.62
CA MET A 295 -3.17 0.39 12.20
C MET A 295 -2.94 1.89 12.03
N GLU A 296 -2.06 2.24 11.10
CA GLU A 296 -1.76 3.62 10.76
C GLU A 296 -3.01 4.29 10.17
N THR A 297 -3.31 5.50 10.65
CA THR A 297 -4.52 6.24 10.25
C THR A 297 -4.20 7.68 9.91
N GLU A 298 -5.07 8.31 9.13
CA GLU A 298 -5.05 9.75 8.90
C GLU A 298 -4.95 10.51 10.23
N GLY A 299 -4.15 11.57 10.27
CA GLY A 299 -3.79 12.28 11.47
C GLY A 299 -2.48 11.80 12.07
N LYS A 300 -2.37 11.77 13.39
CA LYS A 300 -1.15 11.38 14.10
C LYS A 300 -0.92 9.87 14.00
N THR A 301 0.26 9.49 13.55
CA THR A 301 0.79 8.14 13.65
C THR A 301 2.13 8.17 14.39
N ASN A 302 2.23 7.35 15.44
CA ASN A 302 3.45 7.12 16.20
C ASN A 302 4.03 5.75 15.88
N PHE A 303 5.34 5.67 15.79
CA PHE A 303 6.06 4.42 15.64
C PHE A 303 7.47 4.54 16.21
N ILE A 304 8.07 3.39 16.52
CA ILE A 304 9.47 3.30 16.92
C ILE A 304 10.27 2.79 15.72
N LEU A 305 11.42 3.40 15.48
CA LEU A 305 12.44 2.87 14.60
C LEU A 305 13.51 2.19 15.44
N ASN A 306 13.76 0.91 15.20
CA ASN A 306 14.94 0.23 15.74
C ASN A 306 16.01 0.18 14.66
N ILE A 307 17.18 0.75 14.96
CA ILE A 307 18.31 0.80 14.02
C ILE A 307 19.48 0.02 14.61
N SER A 308 19.92 -1.00 13.89
CA SER A 308 21.11 -1.78 14.22
C SER A 308 22.07 -1.83 13.02
N ASP A 309 23.33 -2.17 13.28
CA ASP A 309 24.21 -2.63 12.20
C ASP A 309 23.75 -4.01 11.69
N HIS A 310 24.42 -4.52 10.66
CA HIS A 310 24.10 -5.82 10.06
C HIS A 310 24.49 -7.02 10.95
N ASP A 311 25.30 -6.79 11.99
CA ASP A 311 25.65 -7.80 13.00
C ASP A 311 24.62 -7.82 14.16
N GLY A 312 23.63 -6.94 14.12
CA GLY A 312 22.55 -6.83 15.11
C GLY A 312 22.89 -5.95 16.33
N ASN A 313 24.00 -5.21 16.31
CA ASN A 313 24.32 -4.26 17.38
C ASN A 313 23.51 -2.99 17.18
N ALA A 314 22.79 -2.56 18.22
CA ALA A 314 22.04 -1.32 18.21
C ALA A 314 22.98 -0.11 17.98
N VAL A 315 22.55 0.82 17.11
CA VAL A 315 23.33 2.02 16.76
C VAL A 315 22.62 3.27 17.30
N PRO A 316 23.04 3.79 18.47
CA PRO A 316 22.48 5.02 19.02
C PRO A 316 23.07 6.27 18.34
N ASP A 317 22.50 7.43 18.68
CA ASP A 317 23.05 8.76 18.35
C ASP A 317 23.15 9.07 16.84
N LEU A 318 22.26 8.47 16.05
CA LEU A 318 22.09 8.82 14.64
C LEU A 318 21.19 10.06 14.51
N ASN A 319 21.53 10.91 13.53
CA ASN A 319 20.63 11.96 13.07
C ASN A 319 19.61 11.35 12.11
N ILE A 320 18.34 11.33 12.50
CA ILE A 320 17.25 10.77 11.70
C ILE A 320 16.32 11.89 11.26
N SER A 321 16.01 11.92 9.97
CA SER A 321 15.01 12.81 9.39
C SER A 321 13.96 12.01 8.63
N LEU A 322 12.70 12.46 8.67
CA LEU A 322 11.57 11.80 8.01
C LEU A 322 11.14 12.59 6.78
N MET A 323 10.93 11.90 5.66
CA MET A 323 10.38 12.50 4.43
C MET A 323 9.17 11.67 3.97
N PRO A 324 7.98 11.93 4.54
CA PRO A 324 6.74 11.32 4.07
C PRO A 324 6.26 11.99 2.77
N MET A 325 5.86 11.19 1.80
CA MET A 325 5.41 11.62 0.48
C MET A 325 4.23 10.77 0.02
N MET A 326 3.12 11.40 -0.34
CA MET A 326 1.98 10.75 -0.95
C MET A 326 2.01 10.89 -2.46
N TYR A 327 1.76 9.78 -3.14
CA TYR A 327 1.60 9.73 -4.59
C TYR A 327 0.16 9.37 -4.94
N MET A 328 -0.56 10.31 -5.53
CA MET A 328 -1.96 10.18 -5.94
C MET A 328 -2.10 10.26 -7.46
N ASN A 329 -3.34 10.25 -7.95
CA ASN A 329 -3.62 10.50 -9.35
C ASN A 329 -3.22 11.92 -9.77
N GLY A 330 -2.07 12.05 -10.44
CA GLY A 330 -1.58 13.31 -11.01
C GLY A 330 -1.19 14.37 -9.99
N MET A 331 -1.11 14.02 -8.71
CA MET A 331 -0.74 14.94 -7.61
C MET A 331 0.17 14.21 -6.62
N GLU A 332 1.10 14.96 -6.06
CA GLU A 332 1.99 14.52 -5.00
C GLU A 332 1.99 15.57 -3.89
N HIS A 333 2.07 15.12 -2.65
CA HIS A 333 2.27 16.03 -1.53
C HIS A 333 2.95 15.34 -0.35
N SER A 334 3.62 16.13 0.47
CA SER A 334 4.16 15.68 1.74
C SER A 334 3.12 15.84 2.86
N THR A 335 3.54 15.56 4.09
CA THR A 335 2.77 15.77 5.31
C THR A 335 3.71 16.20 6.43
N PRO A 336 3.23 16.90 7.47
CA PRO A 336 4.09 17.26 8.59
C PRO A 336 4.61 16.03 9.33
N ALA A 337 5.86 16.10 9.79
CA ALA A 337 6.47 15.14 10.70
C ALA A 337 7.06 15.89 11.89
N ALA A 338 7.03 15.28 13.07
CA ALA A 338 7.72 15.81 14.23
C ALA A 338 9.23 15.52 14.15
N ASP A 339 10.00 16.19 15.01
CA ASP A 339 11.39 15.81 15.24
C ASP A 339 11.46 14.36 15.78
N VAL A 340 12.44 13.61 15.30
CA VAL A 340 12.69 12.24 15.77
C VAL A 340 13.46 12.29 17.09
N ILE A 341 12.95 11.57 18.10
CA ILE A 341 13.56 11.52 19.43
C ILE A 341 14.46 10.29 19.52
N ASN A 342 15.74 10.50 19.76
CA ASN A 342 16.71 9.41 20.02
C ASN A 342 16.65 8.97 21.49
N ASN A 343 16.39 7.69 21.72
CA ASN A 343 16.31 7.10 23.06
C ASN A 343 17.66 6.62 23.63
N ALA A 344 18.75 6.86 22.89
CA ALA A 344 20.14 6.51 23.24
C ALA A 344 20.41 5.00 23.41
N ASP A 345 19.53 4.15 22.87
CA ASP A 345 19.65 2.69 22.89
C ASP A 345 19.54 2.06 21.49
N GLY A 346 19.56 2.88 20.44
CA GLY A 346 19.33 2.48 19.05
C GLY A 346 17.85 2.44 18.64
N SER A 347 16.93 2.78 19.55
CA SER A 347 15.54 3.09 19.23
C SER A 347 15.31 4.59 19.07
N TYR A 348 14.37 4.94 18.20
CA TYR A 348 14.01 6.31 17.89
C TYR A 348 12.49 6.46 17.82
N ASP A 349 11.91 7.37 18.60
CA ASP A 349 10.49 7.68 18.52
C ASP A 349 10.23 8.66 17.38
N ALA A 350 9.31 8.27 16.49
CA ALA A 350 8.95 9.02 15.31
C ALA A 350 7.45 9.28 15.26
N THR A 351 7.08 10.47 14.80
CA THR A 351 5.68 10.88 14.61
C THR A 351 5.49 11.52 13.25
N VAL A 352 4.50 11.02 12.51
CA VAL A 352 4.05 11.59 11.23
C VAL A 352 2.59 11.97 11.34
N TYR A 353 2.22 13.13 10.81
CA TYR A 353 0.86 13.66 10.83
C TYR A 353 0.25 13.58 9.44
N TYR A 354 -0.26 12.42 9.05
CA TYR A 354 -0.80 12.19 7.71
C TYR A 354 -2.01 13.07 7.40
N LEU A 355 -1.89 13.85 6.33
CA LEU A 355 -2.95 14.74 5.86
C LEU A 355 -4.09 14.01 5.18
N MET A 356 -3.93 12.74 4.79
CA MET A 356 -4.99 11.94 4.21
C MET A 356 -4.65 10.45 4.20
N ALA A 357 -5.68 9.63 4.05
CA ALA A 357 -5.57 8.18 3.90
C ALA A 357 -5.07 7.77 2.49
N SER A 358 -4.27 6.71 2.41
CA SER A 358 -3.98 5.99 1.16
C SER A 358 -5.05 4.97 0.81
N SER A 359 -5.81 4.48 1.80
CA SER A 359 -6.81 3.43 1.60
C SER A 359 -8.15 3.77 2.26
N MET A 360 -9.22 3.59 1.48
CA MET A 360 -10.59 3.74 1.93
C MET A 360 -11.07 2.44 2.61
N MET A 361 -12.10 2.53 3.46
CA MET A 361 -12.65 1.36 4.17
C MET A 361 -13.13 0.23 3.24
N ASN A 362 -13.48 0.53 1.99
CA ASN A 362 -13.90 -0.46 0.99
C ASN A 362 -12.72 -1.02 0.16
N GLY A 363 -11.48 -0.74 0.56
CA GLY A 363 -10.26 -1.19 -0.14
C GLY A 363 -9.93 -0.38 -1.39
N MET A 364 -10.63 0.72 -1.68
CA MET A 364 -10.24 1.62 -2.77
C MET A 364 -8.99 2.40 -2.37
N SER A 365 -7.95 2.32 -3.20
CA SER A 365 -6.75 3.13 -3.05
C SER A 365 -7.00 4.57 -3.50
N MET A 366 -6.45 5.53 -2.74
CA MET A 366 -6.35 6.95 -3.10
C MET A 366 -4.96 7.31 -3.63
N GLY A 367 -4.09 6.31 -3.77
CA GLY A 367 -2.64 6.46 -3.91
C GLY A 367 -1.90 5.66 -2.85
N TYR A 368 -0.63 5.97 -2.67
CA TYR A 368 0.21 5.35 -1.65
C TYR A 368 1.11 6.38 -0.96
N TRP A 369 1.44 6.11 0.30
CA TRP A 369 2.47 6.83 1.02
C TRP A 369 3.81 6.15 0.85
N LYS A 370 4.86 6.95 0.61
CA LYS A 370 6.26 6.58 0.68
C LYS A 370 6.85 7.34 1.87
N LEU A 371 7.44 6.64 2.82
CA LEU A 371 8.11 7.21 3.97
C LEU A 371 9.60 6.90 3.85
N ASP A 372 10.39 7.93 3.53
CA ASP A 372 11.84 7.82 3.54
C ASP A 372 12.38 8.21 4.92
N ILE A 373 13.14 7.29 5.53
CA ILE A 373 13.90 7.48 6.77
C ILE A 373 15.34 7.77 6.37
N MET A 374 15.77 9.02 6.54
CA MET A 374 17.12 9.47 6.19
C MET A 374 18.02 9.38 7.42
N ILE A 375 19.04 8.52 7.36
CA ILE A 375 20.04 8.27 8.41
C ILE A 375 21.30 9.05 8.08
N GLY A 376 21.61 10.09 8.86
CA GLY A 376 22.69 11.03 8.57
C GLY A 376 22.26 12.21 7.70
N ASP A 377 20.99 12.63 7.83
CA ASP A 377 20.36 13.72 7.09
C ASP A 377 20.31 13.48 5.56
N MET A 378 20.04 14.52 4.75
CA MET A 378 19.82 14.41 3.29
C MET A 378 21.00 13.85 2.48
N GLY A 379 22.20 13.75 3.07
CA GLY A 379 23.39 13.18 2.43
C GLY A 379 23.70 11.74 2.86
N GLY A 380 22.86 11.19 3.75
CA GLY A 380 23.05 9.89 4.38
C GLY A 380 22.39 8.72 3.66
N GLU A 381 22.24 7.63 4.38
CA GLU A 381 21.57 6.42 3.89
C GLU A 381 20.05 6.54 4.04
N THR A 382 19.27 5.92 3.16
CA THR A 382 17.81 6.00 3.20
C THR A 382 17.20 4.61 3.28
N ALA A 383 16.33 4.42 4.27
CA ALA A 383 15.41 3.29 4.34
C ALA A 383 14.01 3.76 3.92
N THR A 384 13.38 3.07 2.97
CA THR A 384 12.08 3.45 2.42
C THR A 384 10.99 2.49 2.87
N PHE A 385 9.85 3.03 3.28
CA PHE A 385 8.68 2.27 3.71
C PHE A 385 7.42 2.73 2.98
N TYR A 386 6.42 1.86 2.87
CA TYR A 386 5.12 2.18 2.24
C TYR A 386 3.97 1.90 3.22
N PRO A 387 3.79 2.75 4.25
CA PRO A 387 2.75 2.54 5.24
C PRO A 387 1.36 2.67 4.61
N ASP A 388 0.45 1.76 4.95
CA ASP A 388 -0.95 1.86 4.54
C ASP A 388 -1.74 2.69 5.55
N ILE A 389 -2.06 3.91 5.16
CA ILE A 389 -2.75 4.89 6.00
C ILE A 389 -4.25 4.78 5.77
N MET A 390 -4.96 4.30 6.77
CA MET A 390 -6.40 4.14 6.74
C MET A 390 -7.14 5.44 7.05
N MET A 391 -8.35 5.59 6.53
CA MET A 391 -9.24 6.70 6.91
C MET A 391 -9.55 6.64 8.41
N ALA A 392 -9.36 7.76 9.11
CA ALA A 392 -9.73 7.89 10.51
C ALA A 392 -11.25 7.72 10.69
N MET A 393 -11.65 6.93 11.70
CA MET A 393 -13.06 6.73 12.06
C MET A 393 -13.38 7.38 13.40
N GLY A 394 -14.55 8.02 13.48
CA GLY A 394 -15.06 8.59 14.73
C GLY A 394 -14.66 10.06 14.93
N ASP A 395 -13.75 10.31 15.88
CA ASP A 395 -13.32 11.65 16.25
C ASP A 395 -12.59 12.37 15.11
N SER A 396 -12.65 13.70 15.12
CA SER A 396 -11.79 14.54 14.30
C SER A 396 -10.32 14.34 14.68
N VAL A 397 -9.51 13.92 13.72
CA VAL A 397 -8.06 13.79 13.85
C VAL A 397 -7.30 15.08 13.53
N LYS A 398 -7.93 15.99 12.77
CA LYS A 398 -7.38 17.30 12.43
C LYS A 398 -8.47 18.35 12.22
N ALA A 399 -8.07 19.61 12.26
CA ALA A 399 -8.81 20.75 11.72
C ALA A 399 -7.91 21.59 10.80
N THR A 400 -8.52 22.44 9.98
CA THR A 400 -7.79 23.33 9.06
C THR A 400 -8.32 24.76 9.18
N LEU A 401 -7.39 25.69 9.39
CA LEU A 401 -7.62 27.13 9.34
C LEU A 401 -6.77 27.74 8.24
N LYS A 402 -7.15 28.91 7.75
CA LYS A 402 -6.49 29.59 6.63
C LYS A 402 -6.17 31.04 7.00
N GLY A 403 -5.03 31.50 6.49
CA GLY A 403 -4.65 32.90 6.49
C GLY A 403 -5.57 33.76 5.64
N SER A 404 -5.57 35.05 5.89
CA SER A 404 -6.22 36.04 5.03
C SER A 404 -5.40 36.33 3.77
N GLN A 405 -5.84 37.31 2.98
CA GLN A 405 -5.10 37.82 1.82
C GLN A 405 -3.71 38.42 2.17
N LEU A 406 -3.41 38.63 3.45
CA LEU A 406 -2.09 39.08 3.92
C LEU A 406 -1.19 37.92 4.38
N ASP A 407 -1.73 36.71 4.46
CA ASP A 407 -1.03 35.49 4.84
C ASP A 407 -1.29 34.41 3.80
N MET A 408 -0.57 34.57 2.71
CA MET A 408 -0.65 33.72 1.53
C MET A 408 0.65 32.92 1.37
N ILE A 409 0.57 31.89 0.54
CA ILE A 409 1.74 31.23 -0.03
C ILE A 409 1.70 31.39 -1.54
N GLY A 410 2.80 31.84 -2.11
CA GLY A 410 3.05 31.78 -3.53
C GLY A 410 3.36 30.35 -3.93
N ASN A 411 2.88 29.94 -5.10
CA ASN A 411 3.18 28.62 -5.62
C ASN A 411 4.64 28.62 -6.09
N VAL A 412 5.57 28.35 -5.18
CA VAL A 412 7.01 28.27 -5.48
C VAL A 412 7.18 27.13 -6.45
N GLU A 413 7.71 27.46 -7.64
CA GLU A 413 8.08 26.59 -8.75
C GLU A 413 8.23 25.12 -8.36
N MET A 414 7.30 24.27 -8.80
CA MET A 414 7.58 22.84 -9.00
C MET A 414 8.70 22.74 -10.05
N GLY A 415 9.94 22.73 -9.57
CA GLY A 415 11.16 22.33 -10.28
C GLY A 415 11.16 22.55 -11.80
N GLY A 416 11.23 23.80 -12.26
CA GLY A 416 11.66 24.13 -13.62
C GLY A 416 10.81 23.64 -14.79
N MET A 417 9.57 23.15 -14.57
CA MET A 417 8.63 22.93 -15.65
C MET A 417 7.65 24.10 -15.73
N ASP A 418 8.00 25.03 -16.62
CA ASP A 418 7.11 26.08 -17.14
C ASP A 418 5.89 25.39 -17.77
N MET A 419 4.82 25.20 -16.98
CA MET A 419 3.52 24.76 -17.47
C MET A 419 2.90 25.93 -18.24
N ASP A 420 3.28 26.00 -19.51
CA ASP A 420 2.79 26.86 -20.60
C ASP A 420 1.50 27.63 -20.26
N GLY A 421 1.66 28.83 -19.66
CA GLY A 421 0.64 29.87 -19.62
C GLY A 421 -0.43 29.80 -18.53
N MET A 422 -0.36 28.91 -17.54
CA MET A 422 -1.28 28.94 -16.39
C MET A 422 -0.66 29.71 -15.21
N THR A 423 -0.91 31.02 -15.14
CA THR A 423 -0.63 31.82 -13.94
C THR A 423 -1.46 31.29 -12.77
N MET A 424 -0.87 30.48 -11.88
CA MET A 424 -1.54 30.03 -10.67
C MET A 424 -1.51 31.15 -9.63
N PHE A 425 -2.70 31.55 -9.15
CA PHE A 425 -2.88 32.64 -8.18
C PHE A 425 -2.34 32.25 -6.80
N PRO A 426 -1.86 33.21 -5.99
CA PRO A 426 -1.48 32.95 -4.61
C PRO A 426 -2.68 32.36 -3.85
N GLU A 427 -2.40 31.41 -2.94
CA GLU A 427 -3.43 30.79 -2.10
C GLU A 427 -3.25 31.17 -0.64
N ASN A 428 -4.36 31.19 0.11
CA ASN A 428 -4.32 31.45 1.54
C ASN A 428 -3.55 30.33 2.25
N ARG A 429 -2.57 30.69 3.09
CA ARG A 429 -1.77 29.72 3.83
C ARG A 429 -2.66 28.85 4.71
N SER A 430 -2.54 27.54 4.58
CA SER A 430 -3.30 26.59 5.40
C SER A 430 -2.52 26.20 6.65
N TYR A 431 -3.21 26.17 7.79
CA TYR A 431 -2.72 25.75 9.09
C TYR A 431 -3.47 24.49 9.50
N TYR A 432 -2.75 23.38 9.64
CA TYR A 432 -3.30 22.10 10.05
C TYR A 432 -3.09 21.91 11.54
N ILE A 433 -4.18 21.61 12.25
CA ILE A 433 -4.20 21.42 13.69
C ILE A 433 -4.54 19.96 13.95
N PHE A 434 -3.54 19.15 14.29
CA PHE A 434 -3.69 17.72 14.52
C PHE A 434 -3.94 17.42 16.00
N LYS A 435 -4.89 16.52 16.28
CA LYS A 435 -5.09 15.97 17.62
C LYS A 435 -3.87 15.16 18.01
N GLU A 436 -3.20 15.57 19.09
CA GLU A 436 -2.07 14.83 19.64
C GLU A 436 -2.53 13.82 20.71
N GLU A 437 -3.31 14.31 21.68
CA GLU A 437 -3.74 13.52 22.83
C GLU A 437 -4.91 14.22 23.53
N LEU A 438 -5.89 13.46 24.04
CA LEU A 438 -6.97 13.96 24.89
C LEU A 438 -7.05 13.09 26.14
N MET A 439 -6.76 13.67 27.31
CA MET A 439 -6.68 12.92 28.57
C MET A 439 -7.36 13.70 29.71
N PRO A 440 -7.92 13.02 30.73
CA PRO A 440 -8.40 13.71 31.93
C PRO A 440 -7.25 14.38 32.67
N MET A 441 -7.48 15.54 33.27
CA MET A 441 -6.42 16.27 34.01
C MET A 441 -5.92 15.49 35.23
N THR A 442 -6.82 14.78 35.90
CA THR A 442 -6.49 13.88 37.01
C THR A 442 -7.27 12.59 36.89
N ALA A 443 -6.71 11.50 37.41
CA ALA A 443 -7.38 10.20 37.44
C ALA A 443 -8.72 10.20 38.20
N ALA A 444 -8.93 11.18 39.09
CA ALA A 444 -10.12 11.30 39.92
C ALA A 444 -11.21 12.21 39.29
N GLU A 445 -10.86 13.06 38.33
CA GLU A 445 -11.75 14.09 37.77
C GLU A 445 -11.96 13.89 36.26
N ILE A 446 -12.98 13.11 35.90
CA ILE A 446 -13.42 12.88 34.52
C ILE A 446 -14.34 14.00 33.96
N THR A 447 -14.22 15.20 34.52
CA THR A 447 -15.01 16.39 34.13
C THR A 447 -14.14 17.51 33.57
N THR A 448 -12.82 17.40 33.66
CA THR A 448 -11.88 18.36 33.07
C THR A 448 -10.76 17.62 32.35
N TYR A 449 -10.44 18.10 31.15
CA TYR A 449 -9.53 17.42 30.24
C TYR A 449 -8.38 18.34 29.81
N THR A 450 -7.24 17.71 29.57
CA THR A 450 -6.09 18.26 28.86
C THR A 450 -6.13 17.77 27.43
N LEU A 451 -6.03 18.71 26.49
CA LEU A 451 -5.99 18.43 25.06
C LEU A 451 -4.68 18.98 24.50
N LYS A 452 -3.91 18.08 23.88
CA LYS A 452 -2.68 18.43 23.17
C LYS A 452 -2.95 18.44 21.67
N PHE A 453 -2.26 19.32 20.96
CA PHE A 453 -2.27 19.38 19.50
C PHE A 453 -0.89 19.65 18.93
N PHE A 454 -0.72 19.28 17.66
CA PHE A 454 0.40 19.73 16.84
C PHE A 454 -0.12 20.64 15.72
N ILE A 455 0.52 21.79 15.53
CA ILE A 455 0.14 22.75 14.49
C ILE A 455 1.28 22.91 13.49
N ALA A 456 0.95 22.73 12.21
CA ALA A 456 1.87 22.97 11.11
C ALA A 456 1.24 23.87 10.04
N ALA A 457 2.06 24.75 9.47
CA ALA A 457 1.69 25.61 8.35
C ALA A 457 2.15 24.99 7.04
N ASN A 458 1.27 25.00 6.04
CA ASN A 458 1.62 24.72 4.65
C ASN A 458 2.59 25.81 4.14
N GLU A 459 3.76 25.42 3.67
CA GLU A 459 4.64 26.33 2.92
C GLU A 459 4.51 26.11 1.42
N ASN A 460 4.38 24.85 1.02
CA ASN A 460 4.04 24.37 -0.31
C ASN A 460 3.63 22.89 -0.20
N MET A 461 3.22 22.29 -1.32
CA MET A 461 2.77 20.89 -1.34
C MET A 461 3.78 19.87 -0.74
N MET A 462 5.06 20.23 -0.66
CA MET A 462 6.16 19.37 -0.21
C MET A 462 6.72 19.75 1.17
N SER A 463 6.28 20.85 1.78
CA SER A 463 6.90 21.38 2.99
C SER A 463 5.88 21.96 3.96
N TYR A 464 5.96 21.47 5.19
CA TYR A 464 5.09 21.88 6.29
C TYR A 464 5.97 22.19 7.49
N LYS A 465 5.84 23.41 8.04
CA LYS A 465 6.63 23.83 9.21
C LYS A 465 5.79 23.88 10.47
N PRO A 466 6.32 23.41 11.62
CA PRO A 466 5.65 23.56 12.90
C PRO A 466 5.45 25.05 13.24
N VAL A 467 4.33 25.36 13.88
CA VAL A 467 3.88 26.72 14.20
C VAL A 467 4.07 27.01 15.69
N PHE A 468 5.02 27.89 15.98
CA PHE A 468 5.32 28.41 17.32
C PHE A 468 5.99 29.79 17.21
N GLU A 469 6.08 30.53 18.31
CA GLU A 469 6.71 31.85 18.31
C GLU A 469 8.20 31.79 17.90
N GLY A 470 8.62 32.70 17.03
CA GLY A 470 10.01 32.80 16.54
C GLY A 470 10.31 32.01 15.26
N VAL A 471 9.35 31.27 14.71
CA VAL A 471 9.49 30.58 13.42
C VAL A 471 9.38 31.54 12.26
N ARG A 472 10.22 31.35 11.23
CA ARG A 472 10.10 32.00 9.93
C ARG A 472 9.50 31.04 8.91
N LEU A 473 8.32 31.40 8.39
CA LEU A 473 7.65 30.69 7.32
C LEU A 473 8.01 31.26 5.94
N SER A 474 8.00 30.41 4.92
CA SER A 474 8.28 30.71 3.52
C SER A 474 9.59 31.50 3.33
N ASP A 475 10.62 31.13 4.09
CA ASP A 475 11.92 31.83 4.09
C ASP A 475 12.53 31.88 2.68
N GLY A 476 13.13 33.01 2.34
CA GLY A 476 13.70 33.25 1.01
C GLY A 476 12.68 33.50 -0.11
N THR A 477 11.38 33.55 0.18
CA THR A 477 10.32 33.86 -0.80
C THR A 477 9.68 35.23 -0.52
N PRO A 478 8.92 35.81 -1.48
CA PRO A 478 8.15 37.04 -1.25
C PRO A 478 7.08 36.91 -0.16
N ASP A 479 6.61 35.69 0.11
CA ASP A 479 5.52 35.38 1.03
C ASP A 479 6.02 35.03 2.44
N VAL A 480 7.23 35.50 2.78
CA VAL A 480 7.85 35.28 4.09
C VAL A 480 6.96 35.81 5.22
N LEU A 481 6.79 34.99 6.26
CA LEU A 481 6.04 35.36 7.46
C LEU A 481 6.84 34.99 8.70
N ASP A 482 7.27 36.00 9.45
CA ASP A 482 7.83 35.82 10.78
C ASP A 482 6.70 35.67 11.80
N ILE A 483 6.65 34.56 12.53
CA ILE A 483 5.69 34.36 13.63
C ILE A 483 6.21 35.09 14.87
N LEU A 484 5.79 36.33 15.04
CA LEU A 484 6.16 37.18 16.19
C LEU A 484 5.26 36.91 17.41
N SER A 485 4.04 36.44 17.16
CA SER A 485 3.15 35.94 18.21
C SER A 485 2.20 34.90 17.64
N ALA A 486 1.93 33.86 18.42
CA ALA A 486 0.91 32.86 18.11
C ALA A 486 0.11 32.55 19.38
N THR A 487 -1.21 32.43 19.25
CA THR A 487 -2.08 31.95 20.33
C THR A 487 -3.11 30.98 19.79
N VAL A 488 -3.34 29.91 20.55
CA VAL A 488 -4.39 28.93 20.28
C VAL A 488 -5.40 28.99 21.41
N GLU A 489 -6.68 28.97 21.07
CA GLU A 489 -7.75 28.93 22.06
C GLU A 489 -8.79 27.87 21.67
N ILE A 490 -9.36 27.21 22.68
CA ILE A 490 -10.40 26.18 22.48
C ILE A 490 -11.64 26.56 23.27
N SER A 491 -12.81 26.41 22.66
CA SER A 491 -14.11 26.54 23.31
C SER A 491 -14.92 25.26 23.20
N ALA A 492 -15.47 24.80 24.33
CA ALA A 492 -16.37 23.65 24.40
C ALA A 492 -17.86 24.07 24.49
N ASP A 493 -18.15 25.37 24.46
CA ASP A 493 -19.47 25.95 24.71
C ASP A 493 -19.89 26.95 23.62
N LYS A 494 -19.42 26.71 22.39
CA LYS A 494 -19.75 27.50 21.18
C LYS A 494 -19.30 28.95 21.27
N GLY A 495 -18.09 29.16 21.78
CA GLY A 495 -17.38 30.44 21.75
C GLY A 495 -17.71 31.35 22.93
N VAL A 496 -18.42 30.84 23.95
CA VAL A 496 -18.77 31.61 25.16
C VAL A 496 -17.57 31.71 26.10
N THR A 497 -16.87 30.59 26.32
CA THR A 497 -15.65 30.50 27.13
C THR A 497 -14.50 29.97 26.29
N TRP A 498 -13.36 30.64 26.38
CA TRP A 498 -12.13 30.28 25.67
C TRP A 498 -11.04 29.85 26.64
N HIS A 499 -10.45 28.70 26.39
CA HIS A 499 -9.32 28.15 27.11
C HIS A 499 -8.06 28.34 26.27
N ALA A 500 -7.13 29.16 26.75
CA ALA A 500 -5.87 29.42 26.07
C ALA A 500 -4.94 28.20 26.12
N GLY A 501 -4.28 27.93 24.99
CA GLY A 501 -3.21 26.95 24.87
C GLY A 501 -1.87 27.53 25.30
N VAL A 502 -1.03 26.65 25.83
CA VAL A 502 0.38 26.90 26.12
C VAL A 502 1.22 26.34 24.99
N ASP A 503 2.07 27.18 24.40
CA ASP A 503 3.08 26.78 23.43
C ASP A 503 4.18 25.98 24.14
N ASN A 504 4.40 24.73 23.74
CA ASN A 504 5.47 23.88 24.26
C ASN A 504 6.69 23.87 23.31
N SER A 505 6.76 24.81 22.36
CA SER A 505 7.70 24.84 21.23
C SER A 505 7.52 23.69 20.23
N ASN A 506 8.24 23.75 19.11
CA ASN A 506 8.22 22.74 18.03
C ASN A 506 6.81 22.40 17.51
N GLY A 507 5.88 23.36 17.58
CA GLY A 507 4.52 23.19 17.07
C GLY A 507 3.57 22.45 17.99
N LEU A 508 4.00 22.04 19.19
CA LEU A 508 3.17 21.35 20.17
C LEU A 508 2.48 22.31 21.13
N TRP A 509 1.16 22.19 21.27
CA TRP A 509 0.32 23.07 22.10
C TRP A 509 -0.47 22.25 23.13
N THR A 510 -0.60 22.79 24.34
CA THR A 510 -1.38 22.16 25.43
C THR A 510 -2.49 23.09 25.92
N VAL A 511 -3.74 22.63 25.89
CA VAL A 511 -4.89 23.34 26.46
C VAL A 511 -5.41 22.54 27.64
N MET A 512 -5.56 23.20 28.79
CA MET A 512 -5.99 22.55 30.05
C MET A 512 -7.33 23.08 30.54
N GLY A 513 -8.01 22.27 31.35
CA GLY A 513 -9.23 22.65 32.05
C GLY A 513 -10.48 22.65 31.19
N LEU A 514 -10.48 21.90 30.08
CA LEU A 514 -11.64 21.84 29.18
C LEU A 514 -12.79 21.08 29.85
N PRO A 515 -14.00 21.69 29.98
CA PRO A 515 -15.14 21.07 30.65
C PRO A 515 -15.84 20.08 29.71
N LEU A 516 -15.28 18.88 29.58
CA LEU A 516 -15.82 17.81 28.74
C LEU A 516 -16.43 16.69 29.59
N ILE A 517 -17.29 15.89 28.98
CA ILE A 517 -17.92 14.76 29.65
C ILE A 517 -17.42 13.46 29.02
N ALA A 518 -16.91 12.56 29.86
CA ALA A 518 -16.44 11.25 29.45
C ALA A 518 -17.46 10.49 28.59
N ASP A 519 -16.95 9.80 27.57
CA ASP A 519 -17.67 8.94 26.63
C ASP A 519 -18.80 9.65 25.85
N MET A 520 -18.80 10.99 25.84
CA MET A 520 -19.72 11.79 25.03
C MET A 520 -18.96 12.66 24.04
N GLN A 521 -19.27 12.47 22.76
CA GLN A 521 -18.73 13.30 21.69
C GLN A 521 -19.12 14.76 21.92
N SER A 522 -18.11 15.61 21.93
CA SER A 522 -18.21 17.05 22.14
C SER A 522 -17.71 17.78 20.90
N GLU A 523 -18.39 18.86 20.54
CA GLU A 523 -17.98 19.76 19.45
C GLU A 523 -17.15 20.90 20.05
N LEU A 524 -15.87 20.97 19.65
CA LEU A 524 -14.94 21.99 20.10
C LEU A 524 -14.67 22.99 18.98
N GLN A 525 -14.73 24.28 19.30
CA GLN A 525 -14.26 25.35 18.43
C GLN A 525 -12.78 25.62 18.70
N VAL A 526 -12.01 25.73 17.63
CA VAL A 526 -10.57 25.95 17.64
C VAL A 526 -10.26 27.27 16.96
N ARG A 527 -9.60 28.17 17.68
CA ARG A 527 -9.14 29.46 17.18
C ARG A 527 -7.62 29.51 17.18
N LEU A 528 -7.05 29.89 16.06
CA LEU A 528 -5.63 30.22 15.91
C LEU A 528 -5.50 31.70 15.58
N THR A 529 -4.66 32.42 16.32
CA THR A 529 -4.29 33.80 16.02
C THR A 529 -2.80 33.88 15.81
N ILE A 530 -2.36 34.45 14.68
CA ILE A 530 -0.94 34.65 14.36
C ILE A 530 -0.73 36.13 14.08
N ASN A 531 0.25 36.75 14.75
CA ASN A 531 0.57 38.18 14.61
C ASN A 531 -0.66 39.10 14.79
N GLY A 532 -1.61 38.69 15.63
CA GLY A 532 -2.86 39.43 15.88
C GLY A 532 -3.98 39.18 14.86
N GLU A 533 -3.76 38.36 13.83
CA GLU A 533 -4.77 37.97 12.84
C GLU A 533 -5.39 36.61 13.21
N ILE A 534 -6.72 36.59 13.36
CA ILE A 534 -7.49 35.36 13.55
C ILE A 534 -7.56 34.60 12.23
N LYS A 535 -7.16 33.33 12.25
CA LYS A 535 -7.24 32.41 11.11
C LYS A 535 -8.62 31.77 11.10
N THR A 536 -9.21 31.64 9.93
CA THR A 536 -10.60 31.18 9.75
C THR A 536 -10.66 30.03 8.77
N THR A 537 -11.76 29.27 8.76
CA THR A 537 -11.90 28.09 7.89
C THR A 537 -11.82 28.39 6.39
N ASP A 538 -12.12 29.62 5.98
CA ASP A 538 -12.08 30.08 4.58
C ASP A 538 -11.02 31.16 4.31
N GLY A 539 -10.36 31.69 5.35
CA GLY A 539 -9.38 32.75 5.25
C GLY A 539 -10.01 34.13 4.99
N THR A 540 -11.28 34.32 5.29
CA THR A 540 -11.94 35.63 5.28
C THR A 540 -12.03 36.20 6.69
N ALA A 541 -12.13 37.53 6.80
CA ALA A 541 -12.19 38.22 8.09
C ALA A 541 -13.46 37.89 8.91
N ASP A 542 -14.54 37.50 8.24
CA ASP A 542 -15.81 37.09 8.84
C ASP A 542 -15.98 35.56 8.88
N GLY A 543 -14.91 34.82 8.57
CA GLY A 543 -14.94 33.36 8.53
C GLY A 543 -15.03 32.72 9.91
N ASP A 544 -15.46 31.47 9.95
CA ASP A 544 -15.68 30.73 11.20
C ASP A 544 -14.37 30.17 11.78
N ASP A 545 -14.35 30.00 13.11
CA ASP A 545 -13.38 29.15 13.82
C ASP A 545 -13.51 27.68 13.36
N ALA A 546 -12.46 26.87 13.54
CA ALA A 546 -12.48 25.46 13.15
C ALA A 546 -13.30 24.62 14.13
N LEU A 547 -13.91 23.53 13.64
CA LEU A 547 -14.64 22.58 14.48
C LEU A 547 -13.89 21.24 14.58
N MET A 548 -13.83 20.68 15.79
CA MET A 548 -13.34 19.32 16.05
C MET A 548 -14.35 18.55 16.89
N LEU A 549 -14.71 17.35 16.44
CA LEU A 549 -15.57 16.43 17.17
C LEU A 549 -14.69 15.47 17.96
N LEU A 550 -14.65 15.59 19.28
CA LEU A 550 -13.81 14.78 20.15
C LEU A 550 -14.62 14.04 21.21
N THR A 551 -14.31 12.78 21.44
CA THR A 551 -14.92 11.94 22.46
C THR A 551 -13.87 11.68 23.54
N PRO A 552 -13.98 12.31 24.72
CA PRO A 552 -13.06 12.06 25.81
C PRO A 552 -13.27 10.64 26.35
N GLY A 553 -12.22 9.83 26.42
CA GLY A 553 -12.33 8.50 27.04
C GLY A 553 -12.59 8.59 28.54
N SER A 554 -13.35 7.63 29.08
CA SER A 554 -13.18 7.22 30.48
C SER A 554 -11.83 6.51 30.65
N MET A 555 -11.16 6.68 31.80
CA MET A 555 -9.83 6.11 32.05
C MET A 555 -9.80 4.60 31.71
N PRO A 556 -8.74 4.07 31.08
CA PRO A 556 -8.55 2.62 31.04
C PRO A 556 -8.46 2.14 32.49
N MET A 557 -9.36 1.23 32.89
CA MET A 557 -9.24 0.56 34.18
C MET A 557 -7.86 -0.09 34.22
N THR A 558 -6.99 0.36 35.12
CA THR A 558 -5.78 -0.38 35.49
C THR A 558 -6.22 -1.79 35.87
N MET A 559 -5.94 -2.77 35.00
CA MET A 559 -6.11 -4.17 35.39
C MET A 559 -5.11 -4.44 36.53
N PRO A 560 -5.56 -5.09 37.62
CA PRO A 560 -4.77 -5.29 38.83
C PRO A 560 -3.53 -6.16 38.62
#